data_AF-S4PL04-F1
#
_entry.id   AF-S4PL04-F1
#
_cell.length_a   1.000
_cell.length_b   1.000
_cell.length_c   1.000
_cell.angle_alpha   90.00
_cell.angle_beta   90.00
_cell.angle_gamma   90.00
#
_symmetry.space_group_name_H-M   'P 1'
#
loop_
_entity.id
_entity.type
_entity.pdbx_description
1 polymer ?
#
loop_
_entity_poly.entity_id
_entity_poly.type
_entity_poly.pdbx_seq_one_letter_code
_entity_poly.pdbx_strand_id
1 'polypeptide(L)'
;MPSREFLWDIFRRVDKDRSGYISADELQLALSNGTWNPFNPETVRLMIGMFDKQNRGVISFEDFGALWKYVSDWQNCFRSFDRDNSGNIDKVELKAALTAFGYR
;
A
#
# COMPACT_ATOMS: atom_id res chain seq x y z
N MET A 1 -0.08 -0.45 -16.37
CA MET A 1 1.00 -0.69 -15.38
C MET A 1 2.12 0.29 -15.70
N PRO A 2 2.73 0.95 -14.70
CA PRO A 2 3.87 1.84 -14.93
C PRO A 2 5.08 1.07 -15.49
N SER A 3 6.04 1.81 -16.07
CA SER A 3 7.28 1.22 -16.58
C SER A 3 8.16 0.67 -15.45
N ARG A 4 9.00 -0.33 -15.78
CA ARG A 4 9.97 -0.90 -14.83
C ARG A 4 10.88 0.18 -14.24
N GLU A 5 11.29 1.15 -15.03
CA GLU A 5 12.15 2.26 -14.61
C GLU A 5 11.46 3.16 -13.58
N PHE A 6 10.18 3.47 -13.78
CA PHE A 6 9.38 4.22 -12.81
C PHE A 6 9.25 3.47 -11.49
N LEU A 7 8.92 2.18 -11.53
CA LEU A 7 8.84 1.35 -10.34
C LEU A 7 10.17 1.27 -9.59
N TRP A 8 11.29 1.19 -10.34
CA TRP A 8 12.62 1.18 -9.76
C TRP A 8 12.97 2.50 -9.07
N ASP A 9 12.54 3.63 -9.62
CA ASP A 9 12.74 4.92 -8.97
C ASP A 9 12.00 5.00 -7.64
N ILE A 10 10.74 4.57 -7.60
CA ILE A 10 9.96 4.52 -6.35
C ILE A 10 10.58 3.54 -5.36
N PHE A 11 10.94 2.33 -5.82
CA PHE A 11 11.58 1.31 -4.99
C PHE A 11 12.80 1.87 -4.25
N ARG A 12 13.70 2.56 -4.96
CA ARG A 12 14.90 3.20 -4.37
C ARG A 12 14.59 4.33 -3.39
N ARG A 13 13.42 4.96 -3.46
CA ARG A 13 13.01 5.99 -2.49
C ARG A 13 12.52 5.37 -1.19
N VAL A 14 11.93 4.17 -1.28
CA VAL A 14 11.38 3.40 -0.17
C VAL A 14 12.49 2.63 0.54
N ASP A 15 13.36 1.95 -0.22
CA ASP A 15 14.57 1.26 0.26
C ASP A 15 15.60 2.31 0.74
N LYS A 16 15.53 2.65 2.04
CA LYS A 16 16.35 3.70 2.67
C LYS A 16 17.75 3.20 2.96
N ASP A 17 17.86 1.94 3.38
CA ASP A 17 19.15 1.34 3.69
C ASP A 17 19.91 0.84 2.45
N ARG A 18 19.24 0.82 1.29
CA ARG A 18 19.78 0.35 0.00
C ARG A 18 20.16 -1.12 0.04
N SER A 19 19.47 -1.91 0.84
CA SER A 19 19.66 -3.36 0.92
C SER A 19 19.22 -4.09 -0.35
N GLY A 20 18.44 -3.42 -1.22
CA GLY A 20 17.82 -4.06 -2.39
C GLY A 20 16.52 -4.79 -2.05
N TYR A 21 16.04 -4.65 -0.81
CA TYR A 21 14.79 -5.20 -0.30
C TYR A 21 14.04 -4.11 0.46
N ILE A 22 12.71 -4.20 0.51
CA ILE A 22 11.89 -3.32 1.33
C ILE A 22 11.46 -4.07 2.57
N SER A 23 11.88 -3.57 3.73
CA SER A 23 11.47 -4.06 5.04
C SER A 23 10.09 -3.55 5.46
N ALA A 24 9.52 -4.16 6.50
CA ALA A 24 8.26 -3.70 7.10
C ALA A 24 8.34 -2.25 7.58
N ASP A 25 9.47 -1.84 8.15
CA ASP A 25 9.68 -0.49 8.66
C ASP A 25 9.70 0.54 7.51
N GLU A 26 10.44 0.24 6.44
CA GLU A 26 10.51 1.08 5.25
C GLU A 26 9.17 1.20 4.53
N LEU A 27 8.43 0.10 4.42
CA LEU A 27 7.09 0.10 3.84
C LEU A 27 6.11 0.91 4.70
N GLN A 28 6.18 0.78 6.04
CA GLN A 28 5.37 1.56 6.96
C GLN A 28 5.65 3.06 6.82
N LEU A 29 6.92 3.43 6.72
CA LEU A 29 7.35 4.81 6.54
C LEU A 29 6.87 5.37 5.20
N ALA A 30 6.96 4.58 4.13
CA ALA A 30 6.55 4.98 2.79
C ALA A 30 5.02 5.11 2.64
N LEU A 31 4.24 4.32 3.37
CA LEU A 31 2.78 4.40 3.39
C LEU A 31 2.22 5.46 4.34
N SER A 32 3.05 6.01 5.24
CA SER A 32 2.64 7.05 6.18
C SER A 32 2.43 8.37 5.43
N ASN A 33 1.18 8.69 5.15
CA ASN A 33 0.76 9.68 4.15
C ASN A 33 0.71 11.12 4.69
N GLY A 34 1.75 11.56 5.41
CA GLY A 34 1.85 12.91 5.95
C GLY A 34 0.92 13.22 7.14
N THR A 35 0.09 12.28 7.57
CA THR A 35 -0.51 12.28 8.90
C THR A 35 0.58 11.84 9.90
N TRP A 36 0.73 12.58 11.01
CA TRP A 36 1.72 12.28 12.06
C TRP A 36 1.50 10.93 12.78
N ASN A 37 0.55 10.11 12.33
CA ASN A 37 0.32 8.78 12.84
C ASN A 37 0.97 7.73 11.92
N PRO A 38 1.86 6.88 12.47
CA PRO A 38 2.43 5.78 11.70
C PRO A 38 1.33 4.85 11.24
N PHE A 39 1.42 4.40 9.99
CA PHE A 39 0.52 3.39 9.44
C PHE A 39 0.55 2.12 10.32
N ASN A 40 -0.57 1.42 10.52
CA ASN A 40 -0.62 0.31 11.47
C ASN A 40 0.41 -0.79 11.09
N PRO A 41 1.39 -1.12 11.95
CA PRO A 41 2.46 -2.08 11.64
C PRO A 41 1.93 -3.49 11.37
N GLU A 42 0.78 -3.86 11.95
CA GLU A 42 0.14 -5.14 11.71
C GLU A 42 -0.43 -5.24 10.29
N THR A 43 -1.01 -4.15 9.79
CA THR A 43 -1.46 -4.04 8.40
C THR A 43 -0.29 -4.12 7.43
N VAL A 44 0.84 -3.49 7.76
CA VAL A 44 2.06 -3.56 6.94
C VAL A 44 2.60 -4.99 6.87
N ARG A 45 2.66 -5.69 8.00
CA ARG A 45 3.05 -7.11 8.04
C ARG A 45 2.14 -8.00 7.22
N LEU A 46 0.82 -7.78 7.30
CA LEU A 46 -0.14 -8.50 6.47
C LEU A 46 0.09 -8.23 4.99
N MET A 47 0.32 -6.97 4.60
CA MET A 47 0.65 -6.61 3.22
C MET A 47 1.93 -7.32 2.75
N ILE A 48 3.00 -7.33 3.55
CA ILE A 48 4.21 -8.06 3.18
C ILE A 48 3.93 -9.55 3.00
N GLY A 49 3.20 -10.17 3.93
CA GLY A 49 2.84 -11.59 3.84
C GLY A 49 2.02 -11.96 2.60
N MET A 50 1.25 -11.01 2.05
CA MET A 50 0.46 -11.25 0.83
C MET A 50 1.30 -11.26 -0.45
N PHE A 51 2.46 -10.58 -0.47
CA PHE A 51 3.28 -10.39 -1.67
C PHE A 51 4.67 -11.02 -1.60
N ASP A 52 5.16 -11.31 -0.40
CA ASP A 52 6.42 -12.03 -0.20
C ASP A 52 6.25 -13.52 -0.49
N LYS A 53 6.44 -13.87 -1.76
CA LYS A 53 6.37 -15.26 -2.25
C LYS A 53 7.40 -16.18 -1.62
N GLN A 54 8.48 -15.61 -1.09
CA GLN A 54 9.63 -16.36 -0.59
C GLN A 54 9.66 -16.42 0.94
N ASN A 55 8.66 -15.85 1.63
CA ASN A 55 8.53 -15.83 3.09
C ASN A 55 9.81 -15.36 3.81
N ARG A 56 10.50 -14.37 3.24
CA ARG A 56 11.66 -13.72 3.85
C ARG A 56 11.29 -12.62 4.85
N GLY A 57 10.03 -12.18 4.89
CA GLY A 57 9.57 -11.02 5.63
C GLY A 57 9.95 -9.68 4.99
N VAL A 58 10.39 -9.68 3.73
CA VAL A 58 10.82 -8.50 2.98
C VAL A 58 10.34 -8.57 1.52
N ILE A 59 10.11 -7.41 0.91
CA ILE A 59 9.65 -7.28 -0.48
C ILE A 59 10.84 -7.08 -1.40
N SER A 60 11.01 -7.96 -2.39
CA SER A 60 12.00 -7.75 -3.46
C SER A 60 11.44 -6.84 -4.55
N PHE A 61 12.30 -6.34 -5.45
CA PHE A 61 11.82 -5.57 -6.60
C PHE A 61 10.88 -6.36 -7.52
N GLU A 62 11.08 -7.68 -7.63
CA GLU A 62 10.21 -8.55 -8.42
C GLU A 62 8.79 -8.65 -7.83
N ASP A 63 8.68 -8.59 -6.49
CA ASP A 63 7.42 -8.60 -5.76
C ASP A 63 6.79 -7.19 -5.71
N PHE A 64 7.62 -6.15 -5.74
CA PHE A 64 7.21 -4.75 -5.63
C PHE A 64 6.22 -4.32 -6.72
N GLY A 65 6.36 -4.83 -7.94
CA GLY A 65 5.42 -4.51 -9.03
C GLY A 65 3.98 -4.93 -8.72
N ALA A 66 3.80 -6.10 -8.09
CA ALA A 66 2.49 -6.60 -7.68
C ALA A 66 1.93 -5.79 -6.50
N LEU A 67 2.78 -5.49 -5.51
CA LEU A 67 2.43 -4.64 -4.37
C LEU A 67 2.00 -3.24 -4.83
N TRP A 68 2.77 -2.61 -5.72
CA TRP A 68 2.46 -1.28 -6.26
C TRP A 68 1.12 -1.25 -6.99
N LYS A 69 0.85 -2.28 -7.82
CA LYS A 69 -0.44 -2.42 -8.48
C LYS A 69 -1.56 -2.53 -7.46
N TYR A 70 -1.43 -3.40 -6.47
CA TYR A 70 -2.45 -3.61 -5.44
C TYR A 70 -2.72 -2.32 -4.66
N VAL A 71 -1.67 -1.62 -4.20
CA VAL A 71 -1.82 -0.35 -3.49
C VAL A 71 -2.46 0.72 -4.38
N SER A 72 -2.10 0.79 -5.68
CA SER A 72 -2.70 1.73 -6.62
C SER A 72 -4.17 1.43 -6.87
N ASP A 73 -4.53 0.16 -7.10
CA ASP A 73 -5.92 -0.28 -7.28
C ASP A 73 -6.73 -0.01 -6.01
N TRP A 74 -6.15 -0.28 -4.84
CA TRP A 74 -6.78 0.01 -3.55
C TRP A 74 -6.96 1.52 -3.34
N GLN A 75 -5.96 2.35 -3.65
CA GLN A 75 -6.08 3.81 -3.59
C GLN A 75 -7.12 4.36 -4.56
N ASN A 76 -7.22 3.81 -5.77
CA ASN A 76 -8.25 4.22 -6.74
C ASN A 76 -9.66 3.85 -6.26
N CYS A 77 -9.82 2.64 -5.70
CA CYS A 77 -11.07 2.25 -5.03
C CYS A 77 -11.37 3.19 -3.86
N PHE A 78 -10.39 3.45 -2.99
CA PHE A 78 -10.56 4.32 -1.83
C PHE A 78 -10.99 5.73 -2.24
N ARG A 79 -10.34 6.33 -3.24
CA ARG A 79 -10.72 7.63 -3.83
C ARG A 79 -12.10 7.64 -4.49
N SER A 80 -12.57 6.49 -4.99
CA SER A 80 -13.92 6.40 -5.53
C SER A 80 -15.01 6.43 -4.44
N PHE A 81 -14.63 6.08 -3.20
CA PHE A 81 -15.52 6.07 -2.04
C PHE A 81 -15.36 7.32 -1.15
N ASP A 82 -14.15 7.86 -1.02
CA ASP A 82 -13.83 9.16 -0.40
C ASP A 82 -14.38 10.29 -1.29
N ARG A 83 -15.68 10.56 -1.14
CA ARG A 83 -16.44 11.48 -1.99
C ARG A 83 -16.13 12.93 -1.66
N ASP A 84 -15.78 13.19 -0.41
CA ASP A 84 -15.43 14.55 0.03
C ASP A 84 -13.93 14.86 -0.14
N ASN A 85 -13.12 13.91 -0.62
CA ASN A 85 -11.66 14.00 -0.74
C ASN A 85 -11.01 14.41 0.59
N SER A 86 -11.59 14.03 1.72
CA SER A 86 -11.04 14.28 3.05
C SER A 86 -9.79 13.44 3.32
N GLY A 87 -9.50 12.44 2.48
CA GLY A 87 -8.40 11.51 2.66
C GLY A 87 -8.69 10.42 3.70
N ASN A 88 -9.92 10.37 4.23
CA ASN A 88 -10.40 9.37 5.18
C ASN A 88 -11.75 8.85 4.69
N ILE A 89 -12.02 7.56 4.89
CA ILE A 89 -13.37 7.01 4.64
C ILE A 89 -14.18 7.12 5.93
N ASP A 90 -15.25 7.91 5.92
CA ASP A 90 -16.16 8.03 7.05
C ASP A 90 -17.19 6.87 7.08
N LYS A 91 -18.02 6.81 8.13
CA LYS A 91 -19.01 5.73 8.32
C LYS A 91 -20.00 5.62 7.15
N VAL A 92 -20.38 6.74 6.55
CA VAL A 92 -21.31 6.81 5.41
C VAL A 92 -20.63 6.27 4.15
N GLU A 93 -19.41 6.68 3.89
CA GLU A 93 -18.59 6.21 2.78
C GLU A 93 -18.23 4.73 2.91
N LEU A 94 -17.90 4.27 4.12
CA LEU A 94 -17.62 2.86 4.40
C LEU A 94 -18.86 2.00 4.17
N LYS A 95 -20.05 2.47 4.58
CA LYS A 95 -21.31 1.77 4.35
C LYS A 95 -21.64 1.69 2.86
N ALA A 96 -21.38 2.76 2.11
CA ALA A 96 -21.53 2.77 0.66
C ALA A 96 -20.55 1.79 -0.02
N ALA A 97 -19.30 1.76 0.44
CA ALA A 97 -18.28 0.83 -0.04
C ALA A 97 -18.67 -0.63 0.23
N LEU A 98 -19.03 -0.98 1.47
CA LEU A 98 -19.46 -2.33 1.83
C LEU A 98 -20.68 -2.79 1.03
N THR A 99 -21.64 -1.89 0.80
CA THR A 99 -22.80 -2.17 -0.04
C THR A 99 -22.39 -2.40 -1.50
N ALA A 100 -21.46 -1.60 -2.03
CA ALA A 100 -20.92 -1.77 -3.38
C ALA A 100 -20.14 -3.08 -3.56
N PHE A 101 -19.47 -3.55 -2.50
CA PHE A 101 -18.81 -4.85 -2.46
C PHE A 101 -19.77 -6.03 -2.21
N GLY A 102 -21.08 -5.78 -2.11
CA GLY A 102 -22.10 -6.82 -1.99
C GLY A 102 -22.36 -7.32 -0.56
N TYR A 103 -21.77 -6.68 0.46
CA TYR A 103 -22.10 -6.93 1.86
C TYR A 103 -23.38 -6.16 2.22
N ARG A 104 -24.40 -6.90 2.66
CA ARG A 104 -25.75 -6.39 2.95
C ARG A 104 -26.13 -6.63 4.40
#